data_AF-A0A6P5QC75-F1
#
_entry.id   AF-A0A6P5QC75-F1
#
_cell.length_a   1.000
_cell.length_b   1.000
_cell.length_c   1.000
_cell.angle_alpha   90.00
_cell.angle_beta   90.00
_cell.angle_gamma   90.00
#
_symmetry.space_group_name_H-M   'P 1'
#
loop_
_entity.id
_entity.type
_entity.pdbx_description
1 polymer ?
#
loop_
_entity_poly.entity_id
_entity_poly.type
_entity_poly.pdbx_seq_one_letter_code
_entity_poly.pdbx_strand_id
1 'polypeptide(L)'
;MGANEDQEMELEALRSIYEGDNSFRELSPVSFQYRIGEDGDPKAFLIEISWTETYPQTPPVISMNAFFNNTISSAVKQSILAKLQEAVEVNLGTAMTYTLFEYAKDHKEQFMENHHPGNSATPVANIISVETPTTAPSSKKKEKKEQLSKAQKRKLADKTG
;
A
#
# COMPACT_ATOMS: atom_id res chain seq x y z
N MET A 1 31.96 -7.90 14.01
CA MET A 1 30.75 -8.74 13.96
C MET A 1 30.51 -9.18 12.52
N GLY A 2 30.11 -10.42 12.32
CA GLY A 2 29.46 -10.83 11.07
C GLY A 2 27.96 -10.46 11.10
N ALA A 3 27.32 -10.34 9.94
CA ALA A 3 25.89 -10.00 9.84
C ALA A 3 25.00 -10.90 10.72
N ASN A 4 25.33 -12.19 10.86
CA ASN A 4 24.61 -13.11 11.74
C ASN A 4 24.69 -12.72 13.22
N GLU A 5 25.86 -12.30 13.72
CA GLU A 5 26.02 -11.90 15.12
C GLU A 5 25.27 -10.59 15.41
N ASP A 6 25.32 -9.63 14.47
CA ASP A 6 24.57 -8.37 14.59
C ASP A 6 23.05 -8.61 14.60
N GLN A 7 22.57 -9.52 13.74
CA GLN A 7 21.16 -9.93 13.70
C GLN A 7 20.73 -10.64 14.98
N GLU A 8 21.53 -11.58 15.50
CA GLU A 8 21.23 -12.30 16.74
C GLU A 8 21.13 -11.33 17.93
N MET A 9 22.07 -10.40 18.05
CA MET A 9 22.03 -9.39 19.11
C MET A 9 20.80 -8.47 18.99
N GLU A 10 20.48 -8.02 17.78
CA GLU A 10 19.29 -7.19 17.56
C GLU A 10 18.01 -7.99 17.86
N LEU A 11 17.94 -9.26 17.49
CA LEU A 11 16.78 -10.12 17.72
C LEU A 11 16.50 -10.28 19.23
N GLU A 12 17.55 -10.56 20.01
CA GLU A 12 17.43 -10.64 21.46
C GLU A 12 16.97 -9.31 22.08
N ALA A 13 17.53 -8.20 21.59
CA ALA A 13 17.12 -6.86 22.03
C ALA A 13 15.65 -6.58 21.70
N LEU A 14 15.20 -6.88 20.47
CA LEU A 14 13.80 -6.69 20.06
C LEU A 14 12.84 -7.52 20.91
N ARG A 15 13.16 -8.79 21.19
CA ARG A 15 12.34 -9.65 22.05
C ARG A 15 12.22 -9.10 23.47
N SER A 16 13.29 -8.51 24.00
CA SER A 16 13.29 -7.88 25.32
C SER A 16 12.49 -6.56 25.33
N ILE A 17 12.69 -5.71 24.32
CA ILE A 17 12.00 -4.41 24.21
C ILE A 17 10.49 -4.59 24.04
N TYR A 18 10.07 -5.55 23.22
CA TYR A 18 8.67 -5.77 22.88
C TYR A 18 8.02 -6.91 23.68
N GLU A 19 8.63 -7.33 24.79
CA GLU A 19 8.01 -8.32 25.68
C GLU A 19 6.65 -7.80 26.19
N GLY A 20 5.58 -8.51 25.82
CA GLY A 20 4.20 -8.14 26.19
C GLY A 20 3.56 -7.04 25.32
N ASP A 21 4.23 -6.52 24.28
CA ASP A 21 3.61 -5.59 23.33
C ASP A 21 2.82 -6.35 22.25
N ASN A 22 1.49 -6.25 22.30
CA ASN A 22 0.59 -6.91 21.35
C ASN A 22 0.66 -6.32 19.93
N SER A 23 1.26 -5.13 19.77
CA SER A 23 1.44 -4.48 18.47
C SER A 23 2.60 -5.06 17.69
N PHE A 24 3.58 -5.66 18.38
CA PHE A 24 4.73 -6.33 17.79
C PHE A 24 4.45 -7.82 17.58
N ARG A 25 4.90 -8.35 16.44
CA ARG A 25 4.90 -9.78 16.14
C ARG A 25 6.19 -10.17 15.46
N GLU A 26 6.85 -11.18 16.01
CA GLU A 26 7.92 -11.90 15.31
C GLU A 26 7.28 -12.93 14.38
N LEU A 27 7.42 -12.76 13.07
CA LEU A 27 6.94 -13.71 12.06
C LEU A 27 7.95 -14.85 11.86
N SER A 28 9.24 -14.50 11.95
CA SER A 28 10.38 -15.41 11.93
C SER A 28 11.58 -14.71 12.60
N PRO A 29 12.71 -15.41 12.86
CA PRO A 29 13.90 -14.79 13.45
C PRO A 29 14.50 -13.62 12.67
N VAL A 30 14.09 -13.42 11.42
CA VAL A 30 14.56 -12.35 10.52
C VAL A 30 13.42 -11.52 9.94
N SER A 31 12.18 -11.67 10.44
CA SER A 31 11.02 -10.95 9.91
C SER A 31 10.05 -10.57 11.02
N PHE A 32 9.76 -9.28 11.10
CA PHE A 32 9.05 -8.66 12.20
C PHE A 32 7.95 -7.77 11.67
N GLN A 33 6.89 -7.67 12.45
CA GLN A 33 5.71 -6.91 12.10
C GLN A 33 5.33 -6.02 13.27
N TYR A 34 5.03 -4.75 13.00
CA TYR A 34 4.58 -3.80 14.01
C TYR A 34 3.33 -3.06 13.55
N ARG A 35 2.33 -2.96 14.43
CA ARG A 35 1.16 -2.11 14.21
C ARG A 35 1.42 -0.71 14.76
N ILE A 36 1.35 0.29 13.88
CA ILE A 36 1.40 1.69 14.24
C ILE A 36 -0.04 2.16 14.41
N GLY A 37 -0.34 2.73 15.58
CA GLY A 37 -1.69 3.19 15.93
C GLY A 37 -2.48 2.18 16.79
N GLU A 38 -3.52 2.69 17.43
CA GLU A 38 -4.37 1.94 18.36
C GLU A 38 -5.47 1.15 17.64
N ASP A 39 -6.15 0.27 18.38
CA ASP A 39 -7.28 -0.48 17.83
C ASP A 39 -8.43 0.46 17.48
N GLY A 40 -8.89 0.38 16.24
CA GLY A 40 -9.95 1.24 15.72
C GLY A 40 -9.48 2.63 15.25
N ASP A 41 -8.18 2.93 15.33
CA ASP A 41 -7.63 4.16 14.74
C ASP A 41 -7.71 4.07 13.19
N PRO A 42 -8.42 5.00 12.52
CA PRO A 42 -8.52 5.00 11.05
C PRO A 42 -7.19 5.27 10.34
N LYS A 43 -6.19 5.80 11.07
CA LYS A 43 -4.83 6.02 10.60
C LYS A 43 -3.87 4.93 11.05
N ALA A 44 -4.35 3.84 11.67
CA ALA A 44 -3.50 2.72 11.96
C ALA A 44 -3.02 2.04 10.67
N PHE A 45 -1.78 1.59 10.66
CA PHE A 45 -1.20 0.77 9.60
C PHE A 45 -0.17 -0.18 10.19
N LEU A 46 0.25 -1.14 9.38
CA LEU A 46 1.15 -2.19 9.81
C LEU A 46 2.37 -2.21 8.89
N ILE A 47 3.56 -2.24 9.50
CA ILE A 47 4.83 -2.36 8.79
C ILE A 47 5.40 -3.74 9.06
N GLU A 48 5.91 -4.37 8.01
CA GLU A 48 6.71 -5.58 8.09
C GLU A 48 8.14 -5.26 7.67
N ILE A 49 9.11 -5.68 8.47
CA ILE A 49 10.55 -5.51 8.24
C ILE A 49 11.18 -6.90 8.19
N SER A 50 11.89 -7.20 7.10
CA SER A 50 12.63 -8.46 6.96
C SER A 50 14.11 -8.19 6.72
N TRP A 51 14.97 -8.82 7.50
CA TRP A 51 16.42 -8.71 7.36
C TRP A 51 16.91 -9.51 6.16
N THR A 52 17.84 -8.91 5.42
CA THR A 52 18.59 -9.59 4.37
C THR A 52 19.77 -10.35 4.99
N GLU A 53 20.41 -11.22 4.22
CA GLU A 53 21.58 -11.99 4.68
C GLU A 53 22.71 -11.10 5.23
N THR A 54 22.88 -9.90 4.67
CA THR A 54 23.94 -8.96 5.02
C THR A 54 23.47 -7.77 5.86
N TYR A 55 22.22 -7.76 6.31
CA TYR A 55 21.74 -6.75 7.25
C TYR A 55 22.52 -6.83 8.58
N PRO A 56 22.90 -5.69 9.22
CA PRO A 56 22.51 -4.31 8.91
C PRO A 56 23.42 -3.58 7.90
N GLN A 57 24.40 -4.24 7.30
CA GLN A 57 25.27 -3.62 6.27
C GLN A 57 24.49 -3.29 4.99
N THR A 58 23.42 -4.03 4.72
CA THR A 58 22.46 -3.76 3.65
C THR A 58 21.09 -3.41 4.22
N PRO A 59 20.28 -2.64 3.48
CA PRO A 59 18.95 -2.24 3.93
C PRO A 59 18.06 -3.47 4.17
N PRO A 60 17.19 -3.45 5.19
CA PRO A 60 16.14 -4.45 5.33
C PRO A 60 15.08 -4.26 4.25
N VAL A 61 14.28 -5.29 4.00
CA VAL A 61 13.10 -5.21 3.14
C VAL A 61 11.93 -4.72 3.99
N ILE A 62 11.36 -3.57 3.62
CA ILE A 62 10.19 -2.99 4.29
C ILE A 62 8.95 -3.19 3.42
N SER A 63 7.87 -3.71 4.01
CA SER A 63 6.61 -4.04 3.31
C SER A 63 5.40 -3.49 4.04
N MET A 64 4.40 -3.05 3.26
CA MET A 64 3.07 -2.63 3.73
C MET A 64 1.94 -3.47 3.11
N ASN A 65 2.26 -4.71 2.71
CA ASN A 65 1.35 -5.59 1.97
C ASN A 65 0.43 -6.43 2.87
N ALA A 66 0.53 -6.27 4.19
CA ALA A 66 -0.39 -6.92 5.12
C ALA A 66 -1.85 -6.58 4.78
N PHE A 67 -2.74 -7.57 4.92
CA PHE A 67 -4.17 -7.42 4.67
C PHE A 67 -4.80 -6.25 5.44
N PHE A 68 -4.28 -5.97 6.65
CA PHE A 68 -4.65 -4.83 7.47
C PHE A 68 -4.60 -3.49 6.70
N ASN A 69 -3.62 -3.34 5.80
CA ASN A 69 -3.40 -2.11 5.04
C ASN A 69 -4.20 -2.06 3.72
N ASN A 70 -5.17 -2.94 3.48
CA ASN A 70 -5.88 -2.99 2.18
C ASN A 70 -6.71 -1.75 1.87
N THR A 71 -7.12 -0.99 2.89
CA THR A 71 -7.85 0.27 2.74
C THR A 71 -6.92 1.46 2.45
N ILE A 72 -5.60 1.26 2.56
CA ILE A 72 -4.60 2.29 2.30
C ILE A 72 -4.23 2.26 0.81
N SER A 73 -4.36 3.40 0.15
CA SER A 73 -4.05 3.50 -1.28
C SER A 73 -2.57 3.23 -1.56
N SER A 74 -2.26 2.72 -2.75
CA SER A 74 -0.87 2.47 -3.15
C SER A 74 -0.01 3.73 -3.07
N ALA A 75 -0.57 4.91 -3.41
CA ALA A 75 0.15 6.17 -3.34
C ALA A 75 0.60 6.52 -1.92
N VAL A 76 -0.28 6.31 -0.92
CA VAL A 76 0.05 6.52 0.49
C VAL A 76 1.11 5.51 0.95
N LYS A 77 0.95 4.21 0.62
CA LYS A 77 1.95 3.19 0.96
C LYS A 77 3.33 3.52 0.41
N GLN A 78 3.41 3.94 -0.86
CA GLN A 78 4.68 4.33 -1.49
C GLN A 78 5.29 5.57 -0.83
N SER A 79 4.48 6.56 -0.44
CA SER A 79 4.97 7.73 0.29
C SER A 79 5.54 7.37 1.66
N ILE A 80 4.92 6.40 2.37
CA ILE A 80 5.40 5.92 3.67
C ILE A 80 6.72 5.18 3.50
N LEU A 81 6.79 4.25 2.54
CA LEU A 81 8.01 3.51 2.24
C LEU A 81 9.17 4.44 1.85
N ALA A 82 8.92 5.50 1.08
CA ALA A 82 9.94 6.48 0.73
C ALA A 82 10.53 7.18 1.97
N LYS A 83 9.69 7.60 2.93
CA LYS A 83 10.16 8.24 4.17
C LYS A 83 10.92 7.27 5.07
N LEU A 84 10.46 6.01 5.15
CA LEU A 84 11.20 4.98 5.89
C LEU A 84 12.55 4.67 5.25
N GLN A 85 12.65 4.75 3.92
CA GLN A 85 13.90 4.56 3.21
C GLN A 85 14.94 5.63 3.58
N GLU A 86 14.52 6.88 3.81
CA GLU A 86 15.42 7.93 4.32
C GLU A 86 15.99 7.55 5.70
N ALA A 87 15.16 7.01 6.59
CA ALA A 87 15.62 6.52 7.90
C ALA A 87 16.54 5.29 7.77
N VAL A 88 16.30 4.40 6.80
CA VAL A 88 17.20 3.28 6.51
C VAL A 88 18.59 3.77 6.12
N GLU A 89 18.69 4.72 5.18
CA GLU A 89 19.97 5.22 4.68
C GLU A 89 20.84 5.83 5.78
N VAL A 90 20.23 6.53 6.74
CA VAL A 90 20.94 7.15 7.87
C VAL A 90 21.45 6.13 8.88
N ASN A 91 20.82 4.95 8.97
CA ASN A 91 21.13 3.94 9.99
C ASN A 91 21.90 2.71 9.41
N LEU A 92 22.24 2.71 8.12
CA LEU A 92 23.03 1.63 7.50
C LEU A 92 24.31 1.32 8.28
N GLY A 93 24.60 0.03 8.41
CA GLY A 93 25.73 -0.47 9.19
C GLY A 93 25.43 -0.64 10.69
N THR A 94 24.22 -0.28 11.15
CA THR A 94 23.77 -0.47 12.54
C THR A 94 22.38 -1.08 12.62
N ALA A 95 22.08 -1.77 13.72
CA ALA A 95 20.75 -2.28 14.02
C ALA A 95 19.70 -1.16 14.02
N MET A 96 18.64 -1.29 13.22
CA MET A 96 17.70 -0.20 12.93
C MET A 96 16.22 -0.59 13.02
N THR A 97 15.85 -1.84 13.32
CA THR A 97 14.45 -2.28 13.32
C THR A 97 13.62 -1.50 14.35
N TYR A 98 14.14 -1.38 15.58
CA TYR A 98 13.53 -0.56 16.62
C TYR A 98 13.40 0.90 16.17
N THR A 99 14.48 1.47 15.65
CA THR A 99 14.53 2.85 15.16
C THR A 99 13.49 3.11 14.07
N LEU A 100 13.30 2.18 13.14
CA LEU A 100 12.31 2.28 12.07
C LEU A 100 10.87 2.22 12.60
N PHE A 101 10.60 1.37 13.60
CA PHE A 101 9.29 1.33 14.24
C PHE A 101 8.98 2.61 15.01
N GLU A 102 9.93 3.13 15.79
CA GLU A 102 9.75 4.40 16.50
C GLU A 102 9.58 5.57 15.52
N TYR A 103 10.39 5.62 14.46
CA TYR A 103 10.25 6.63 13.42
C TYR A 103 8.85 6.58 12.79
N ALA A 104 8.33 5.38 12.48
CA ALA A 104 6.98 5.24 11.93
C ALA A 104 5.88 5.68 12.91
N LYS A 105 6.05 5.42 14.22
CA LYS A 105 5.12 5.88 15.26
C LYS A 105 5.09 7.40 15.34
N ASP A 106 6.27 8.03 15.43
CA ASP A 106 6.40 9.48 15.57
C ASP A 106 5.84 10.24 14.36
N HIS A 107 5.93 9.64 13.17
CA HIS A 107 5.50 10.27 11.91
C HIS A 107 4.13 9.76 11.41
N LYS A 108 3.39 8.98 12.21
CA LYS A 108 2.09 8.38 11.83
C LYS A 108 1.13 9.38 11.20
N GLU A 109 0.97 10.56 11.81
CA GLU A 109 0.05 11.58 11.34
C GLU A 109 0.43 12.13 9.96
N GLN A 110 1.73 12.35 9.73
CA GLN A 110 2.27 12.81 8.45
C GLN A 110 2.25 11.72 7.37
N PHE A 111 2.36 10.46 7.76
CA PHE A 111 2.29 9.30 6.87
C PHE A 111 0.88 9.10 6.33
N MET A 112 -0.12 9.35 7.17
CA MET A 112 -1.53 9.14 6.87
C MET A 112 -2.29 10.43 6.54
N GLU A 113 -1.58 11.56 6.34
CA GLU A 113 -2.19 12.86 6.03
C GLU A 113 -3.09 12.82 4.80
N ASN A 114 -2.66 12.10 3.75
CA ASN A 114 -3.39 11.97 2.49
C ASN A 114 -4.30 10.74 2.43
N HIS A 115 -4.47 10.03 3.55
CA HIS A 115 -5.36 8.88 3.62
C HIS A 115 -6.80 9.36 3.82
N HIS A 116 -7.64 9.06 2.83
CA HIS A 116 -9.07 9.37 2.86
C HIS A 116 -9.85 8.06 2.81
N PRO A 117 -10.32 7.53 3.95
CA PRO A 117 -11.15 6.34 3.98
C PRO A 117 -12.51 6.68 3.35
N GLY A 118 -12.67 6.41 2.05
CA GLY A 118 -13.91 6.69 1.31
C GLY A 118 -13.79 6.82 -0.20
N ASN A 119 -12.60 7.03 -0.77
CA ASN A 119 -12.43 7.31 -2.20
C ASN A 119 -11.88 6.14 -3.04
N SER A 120 -12.04 4.90 -2.59
CA SER A 120 -11.69 3.69 -3.34
C SER A 120 -12.69 3.40 -4.48
N ALA A 121 -12.98 4.38 -5.32
CA ALA A 121 -13.69 4.19 -6.57
C ALA A 121 -12.71 4.34 -7.73
N THR A 122 -12.07 3.24 -8.12
CA THR A 122 -11.48 3.13 -9.46
C THR A 122 -12.62 3.21 -10.48
N PRO A 123 -12.66 4.19 -11.41
CA PRO A 123 -13.58 4.09 -12.53
C PRO A 123 -13.06 2.97 -13.44
N VAL A 124 -13.75 1.83 -13.44
CA VAL A 124 -13.53 0.78 -14.44
C VAL A 124 -13.98 1.37 -15.78
N ALA A 125 -13.01 1.80 -16.58
CA ALA A 125 -13.24 2.15 -17.97
C ALA A 125 -13.73 0.88 -18.69
N ASN A 126 -15.01 0.86 -19.02
CA ASN A 126 -15.65 -0.21 -19.76
C ASN A 126 -15.22 -0.13 -21.24
N ILE A 127 -14.06 -0.68 -21.57
CA ILE A 127 -13.61 -0.87 -22.96
C ILE A 127 -14.22 -2.17 -23.48
N ILE A 128 -15.37 -2.05 -24.13
CA ILE A 128 -15.94 -3.12 -24.94
C ILE A 128 -15.11 -3.21 -26.23
N SER A 129 -14.41 -4.34 -26.40
CA SER A 129 -13.85 -4.79 -27.68
C SER A 129 -14.96 -5.26 -28.60
N VAL A 130 -14.93 -4.88 -29.88
CA VAL A 130 -15.37 -5.74 -31.00
C VAL A 130 -14.47 -5.47 -32.21
N GLU A 131 -13.98 -6.56 -32.80
CA GLU A 131 -13.11 -6.67 -33.96
C GLU A 131 -13.70 -6.19 -35.31
N THR A 132 -12.76 -6.03 -36.24
CA THR A 132 -12.67 -5.63 -37.66
C THR A 132 -13.67 -6.27 -38.67
N PRO A 133 -13.88 -5.76 -39.94
CA PRO A 133 -12.80 -5.47 -40.91
C PRO A 133 -12.97 -4.34 -41.96
N THR A 134 -11.81 -3.90 -42.48
CA THR A 134 -11.47 -3.44 -43.85
C THR A 134 -12.43 -2.50 -44.61
N THR A 135 -11.99 -1.27 -44.90
CA THR A 135 -11.51 -0.77 -46.23
C THR A 135 -11.27 0.75 -46.14
N ALA A 136 -10.15 1.23 -46.69
CA ALA A 136 -9.74 2.65 -46.74
C ALA A 136 -10.51 3.47 -47.82
N PRO A 137 -10.14 4.73 -48.14
CA PRO A 137 -10.17 5.95 -47.32
C PRO A 137 -10.91 7.12 -48.04
N SER A 138 -11.51 8.08 -47.32
CA SER A 138 -11.86 9.39 -47.93
C SER A 138 -12.19 10.49 -46.91
N SER A 139 -11.33 11.51 -46.96
CA SER A 139 -11.42 12.93 -46.60
C SER A 139 -12.74 13.58 -46.10
N LYS A 140 -12.54 14.53 -45.16
CA LYS A 140 -13.20 15.85 -44.96
C LYS A 140 -14.10 16.06 -43.72
N LYS A 141 -13.58 16.94 -42.83
CA LYS A 141 -14.18 18.22 -42.36
C LYS A 141 -15.21 18.20 -41.21
N LYS A 142 -14.73 18.73 -40.06
CA LYS A 142 -15.30 19.72 -39.12
C LYS A 142 -16.79 19.71 -38.68
N GLU A 143 -16.91 19.84 -37.35
CA GLU A 143 -17.83 20.66 -36.52
C GLU A 143 -19.25 20.16 -36.15
N LYS A 144 -19.38 19.97 -34.82
CA LYS A 144 -20.42 20.44 -33.88
C LYS A 144 -21.89 20.17 -34.24
N LYS A 145 -22.55 19.35 -33.41
CA LYS A 145 -23.83 19.72 -32.75
C LYS A 145 -24.19 18.73 -31.63
N GLU A 146 -24.24 19.29 -30.43
CA GLU A 146 -25.09 18.88 -29.32
C GLU A 146 -26.54 18.68 -29.81
N GLN A 147 -27.18 17.56 -29.45
CA GLN A 147 -28.63 17.49 -29.32
C GLN A 147 -29.06 16.27 -28.48
N LEU A 148 -29.74 16.59 -27.37
CA LEU A 148 -30.54 15.70 -26.54
C LEU A 148 -31.58 14.93 -27.38
N SER A 149 -31.96 13.73 -26.94
CA SER A 149 -33.33 13.28 -27.14
C SER A 149 -33.87 12.48 -25.96
N LYS A 150 -34.94 13.02 -25.40
CA LYS A 150 -35.89 12.44 -24.46
C LYS A 150 -36.97 11.77 -25.32
N ALA A 151 -37.35 10.56 -24.95
CA ALA A 151 -38.43 9.77 -25.54
C ALA A 151 -38.11 9.11 -26.91
N GLN A 152 -38.14 7.78 -26.96
CA GLN A 152 -39.27 7.05 -27.55
C GLN A 152 -39.05 5.52 -27.55
N LYS A 153 -39.99 4.84 -26.88
CA LYS A 153 -40.66 3.57 -27.27
C LYS A 153 -39.82 2.27 -27.13
N ARG A 154 -40.29 1.17 -26.51
CA ARG A 154 -41.67 0.70 -26.29
C ARG A 154 -41.70 -0.45 -25.25
N LYS A 155 -42.61 -0.36 -24.27
CA LYS A 155 -43.16 -1.47 -23.45
C LYS A 155 -43.98 -2.42 -24.33
N LEU A 156 -43.91 -3.73 -24.07
CA LEU A 156 -44.98 -4.74 -24.22
C LEU A 156 -44.49 -5.95 -23.39
N ALA A 157 -45.00 -6.28 -22.20
CA ALA A 157 -46.33 -6.78 -21.83
C ALA A 157 -46.73 -8.02 -22.64
N ASP A 158 -46.40 -9.21 -22.13
CA ASP A 158 -47.15 -10.42 -22.44
C ASP A 158 -47.42 -11.21 -21.15
N LYS A 159 -48.69 -11.15 -20.75
CA LYS A 159 -49.38 -11.94 -19.74
C LYS A 159 -50.61 -12.37 -20.53
N THR A 160 -50.86 -13.65 -20.77
CA THR A 160 -51.74 -14.52 -19.95
C THR A 160 -52.34 -15.51 -20.96
N GLY A 161 -52.65 -16.73 -20.55
CA GLY A 161 -53.65 -17.54 -21.24
C GLY A 161 -53.38 -19.01 -21.12
#